data_AF-A0A429G9Q3-F1
#
_entry.id   AF-A0A429G9Q3-F1
#
_cell.length_a   1.000
_cell.length_b   1.000
_cell.length_c   1.000
_cell.angle_alpha   90.00
_cell.angle_beta   90.00
_cell.angle_gamma   90.00
#
_symmetry.space_group_name_H-M   'P 1'
#
loop_
_entity.id
_entity.type
_entity.pdbx_description
1 polymer ?
#
loop_
_entity_poly.entity_id
_entity_poly.type
_entity_poly.pdbx_seq_one_letter_code
_entity_poly.pdbx_strand_id
1 'polypeptide(L)'
;MDSDGPPDSVTVDVAHVHGRQMIVGAAVAGPLGVVAIAAAVTGGVDGGTGVRVAAFVIGTVFALLGALPLLMWRVAFRRRRLVLDAAGMRWDDPRGRPWAVRWAELSRVRLVDPEPDTGAPRVASTVNLLLHPAGPEFRDAHPEMEHLAVAKAGAPGVAYRLPFGHAHRVVGPIDDALARFAPGLYRTPGTWVAVPGRPWAVPAGVSLLALCWAAAMTAAVLDDASARTLAMGAFWTAAFTLWLVRIWLGGPLATGQMARFAPTLGAVLFFGVLLIAAAGYSGGHPPDPGEDWVVLLLALPGAAVFTAGRLLARADVREWTRARGQGR
;
A
#
# COMPACT_ATOMS: atom_id res chain seq x y z
N MET A 1 14.03 -14.23 23.05
CA MET A 1 13.54 -14.36 24.43
C MET A 1 12.01 -14.47 24.38
N ASP A 2 11.39 -15.62 24.17
CA ASP A 2 11.81 -16.99 23.87
C ASP A 2 10.89 -17.53 22.78
N SER A 3 11.46 -18.24 21.82
CA SER A 3 10.79 -18.79 20.65
C SER A 3 11.00 -20.30 20.61
N ASP A 4 10.51 -21.01 21.62
CA ASP A 4 10.37 -22.47 21.57
C ASP A 4 8.89 -22.80 21.35
N GLY A 5 8.46 -22.62 20.11
CA GLY A 5 7.38 -23.46 19.58
C GLY A 5 7.94 -24.86 19.31
N PRO A 6 7.10 -25.91 19.28
CA PRO A 6 7.56 -27.23 18.83
C PRO A 6 8.24 -27.08 17.45
N PRO A 7 9.32 -27.82 17.19
CA PRO A 7 10.22 -27.62 16.03
C PRO A 7 9.51 -27.70 14.66
N ASP A 8 8.26 -28.14 14.62
CA ASP A 8 7.42 -28.30 13.43
C ASP A 8 6.18 -27.39 13.42
N SER A 9 6.30 -26.14 13.89
CA SER A 9 5.19 -25.17 13.85
C SER A 9 5.54 -23.91 13.06
N VAL A 10 4.61 -23.46 12.21
CA VAL A 10 4.70 -22.17 11.50
C VAL A 10 3.81 -21.17 12.21
N THR A 11 4.43 -20.16 12.82
CA THR A 11 3.72 -19.06 13.47
C THR A 11 3.67 -17.85 12.55
N VAL A 12 2.46 -17.43 12.19
CA VAL A 12 2.20 -16.27 11.34
C VAL A 12 1.67 -15.14 12.21
N ASP A 13 2.44 -14.05 12.31
CA ASP A 13 1.99 -12.84 13.00
C ASP A 13 1.06 -12.01 12.10
N VAL A 14 -0.24 -12.18 12.35
CA VAL A 14 -1.31 -11.49 11.63
C VAL A 14 -1.45 -10.05 12.11
N ALA A 15 -1.05 -9.78 13.34
CA ALA A 15 -1.14 -8.45 13.93
C ALA A 15 0.05 -7.60 13.57
N HIS A 16 0.18 -7.09 12.34
CA HIS A 16 1.10 -5.96 12.10
C HIS A 16 0.95 -5.22 10.75
N VAL A 17 -0.14 -5.38 9.99
CA VAL A 17 -0.23 -4.68 8.69
C VAL A 17 -0.84 -3.28 8.81
N HIS A 18 -1.88 -3.10 9.63
CA HIS A 18 -2.52 -1.79 9.80
C HIS A 18 -1.71 -0.82 10.68
N GLY A 19 -1.04 -1.31 11.72
CA GLY A 19 -0.27 -0.47 12.65
C GLY A 19 0.87 0.29 11.96
N ARG A 20 1.61 -0.35 11.04
CA ARG A 20 2.74 0.28 10.36
C ARG A 20 2.31 1.39 9.39
N GLN A 21 1.21 1.18 8.65
CA GLN A 21 0.67 2.21 7.75
C GLN A 21 0.11 3.39 8.55
N MET A 22 -0.56 3.12 9.67
CA MET A 22 -1.07 4.15 10.57
C MET A 22 0.08 4.96 11.20
N ILE A 23 1.16 4.31 11.64
CA ILE A 23 2.36 5.00 12.15
C ILE A 23 2.99 5.89 11.08
N VAL A 24 3.19 5.37 9.86
CA VAL A 24 3.79 6.17 8.78
C VAL A 24 2.90 7.35 8.40
N GLY A 25 1.59 7.12 8.26
CA GLY A 25 0.62 8.18 8.00
C GLY A 25 0.66 9.25 9.08
N ALA A 26 0.72 8.84 10.35
CA ALA A 26 0.81 9.78 11.46
C ALA A 26 2.14 10.52 11.58
N ALA A 27 3.25 9.85 11.28
CA ALA A 27 4.57 10.45 11.28
C ALA A 27 4.71 11.56 10.22
N VAL A 28 3.95 11.48 9.13
CA VAL A 28 3.91 12.53 8.10
C VAL A 28 2.84 13.57 8.42
N ALA A 29 1.60 13.14 8.67
CA ALA A 29 0.47 14.03 8.87
C ALA A 29 0.58 14.85 10.17
N GLY A 30 1.04 14.23 11.25
CA GLY A 30 1.16 14.87 12.56
C GLY A 30 2.05 16.11 12.53
N PRO A 31 3.34 15.99 12.16
CA PRO A 31 4.24 17.14 12.10
C PRO A 31 3.78 18.23 11.12
N LEU A 32 3.26 17.86 9.94
CA LEU A 32 2.71 18.83 9.00
C LEU A 32 1.53 19.60 9.59
N GLY A 33 0.63 18.90 10.28
CA GLY A 33 -0.51 19.53 10.96
C GLY A 33 -0.06 20.51 12.04
N VAL A 34 0.89 20.11 12.88
CA VAL A 34 1.46 20.95 13.94
C VAL A 34 2.15 22.19 13.37
N VAL A 35 2.95 22.04 12.31
CA VAL A 35 3.62 23.17 11.65
C VAL A 35 2.60 24.12 11.02
N ALA A 36 1.57 23.62 10.36
CA ALA A 36 0.52 24.45 9.77
C ALA A 36 -0.26 25.25 10.84
N ILE A 37 -0.59 24.61 11.98
CA ILE A 37 -1.22 25.29 13.12
C ILE A 37 -0.29 26.38 13.67
N ALA A 38 0.98 26.05 13.90
CA ALA A 38 1.96 27.00 14.43
C ALA A 38 2.11 28.21 13.51
N ALA A 39 2.27 27.98 12.20
CA ALA A 39 2.38 29.04 11.21
C ALA A 39 1.13 29.93 11.15
N ALA A 40 -0.07 29.34 11.26
CA ALA A 40 -1.32 30.09 11.26
C ALA A 40 -1.45 31.01 12.49
N VAL A 41 -1.00 30.54 13.67
CA VAL A 41 -1.05 31.30 14.93
C VAL A 41 0.04 32.37 15.02
N THR A 42 1.26 32.08 14.55
CA THR A 42 2.39 33.03 14.60
C THR A 42 2.37 34.05 13.46
N GLY A 43 1.39 33.98 12.56
CA GLY A 43 1.29 34.87 11.40
C GLY A 43 2.30 34.56 10.28
N GLY A 44 2.92 33.38 10.29
CA GLY A 44 3.88 32.92 9.27
C GLY A 44 3.24 32.42 7.97
N VAL A 45 1.96 32.75 7.74
CA VAL A 45 1.23 32.43 6.51
C VAL A 45 1.00 33.72 5.75
N ASP A 46 1.59 33.81 4.55
CA ASP A 46 1.39 34.91 3.63
C ASP A 46 -0.05 34.90 3.10
N GLY A 47 -0.79 35.96 3.39
CA GLY A 47 -2.20 36.10 3.00
C GLY A 47 -3.06 36.79 4.06
N GLY A 48 -4.30 37.14 3.68
CA GLY A 48 -5.28 37.72 4.60
C GLY A 48 -5.80 36.73 5.64
N THR A 49 -6.61 37.23 6.59
CA THR A 49 -7.19 36.44 7.70
C THR A 49 -7.84 35.13 7.25
N GLY A 50 -8.50 35.11 6.09
CA GLY A 50 -9.11 33.91 5.53
C GLY A 50 -8.11 32.77 5.26
N VAL A 51 -6.91 33.09 4.77
CA VAL A 51 -5.85 32.10 4.50
C VAL A 51 -5.32 31.50 5.80
N ARG A 52 -5.17 32.33 6.86
CA ARG A 52 -4.76 31.87 8.19
C ARG A 52 -5.78 30.93 8.81
N VAL A 53 -7.06 31.25 8.72
CA VAL A 53 -8.15 30.39 9.21
C VAL A 53 -8.17 29.06 8.47
N ALA A 54 -8.04 29.08 7.14
CA ALA A 54 -7.98 27.86 6.34
C ALA A 54 -6.77 26.99 6.71
N ALA A 55 -5.59 27.58 6.84
CA ALA A 55 -4.36 26.88 7.24
C ALA A 55 -4.49 26.24 8.63
N PHE A 56 -5.12 26.94 9.59
CA PHE A 56 -5.38 26.41 10.93
C PHE A 56 -6.33 25.21 10.92
N VAL A 57 -7.44 25.30 10.18
CA VAL A 57 -8.43 24.21 10.07
C VAL A 57 -7.80 22.98 9.43
N ILE A 58 -7.09 23.15 8.30
CA ILE A 58 -6.38 22.06 7.63
C ILE A 58 -5.33 21.45 8.56
N GLY A 59 -4.50 22.30 9.18
CA GLY A 59 -3.46 21.85 10.11
C GLY A 59 -4.02 21.03 11.28
N THR A 60 -5.18 21.44 11.82
CA THR A 60 -5.87 20.71 12.88
C THR A 60 -6.32 19.32 12.44
N VAL A 61 -6.90 19.20 11.25
CA VAL A 61 -7.28 17.89 10.70
C VAL A 61 -6.07 16.98 10.56
N PHE A 62 -4.96 17.47 10.01
CA PHE A 62 -3.72 16.70 9.85
C PHE A 62 -3.12 16.29 11.21
N ALA A 63 -3.12 17.18 12.21
CA ALA A 63 -2.65 16.89 13.55
C ALA A 63 -3.50 15.81 14.24
N LEU A 64 -4.84 15.87 14.10
CA LEU A 64 -5.76 14.86 14.63
C LEU A 64 -5.54 13.49 13.97
N LEU A 65 -5.34 13.47 12.65
CA LEU A 65 -4.96 12.24 11.92
C LEU A 65 -3.62 11.67 12.43
N GLY A 66 -2.66 12.55 12.75
CA GLY A 66 -1.40 12.19 13.39
C GLY A 66 -1.55 11.60 14.79
N ALA A 67 -2.49 12.12 15.58
CA ALA A 67 -2.75 11.64 16.94
C ALA A 67 -3.54 10.32 16.99
N LEU A 68 -4.26 9.97 15.92
CA LEU A 68 -5.15 8.80 15.86
C LEU A 68 -4.46 7.47 16.27
N PRO A 69 -3.26 7.10 15.76
CA PRO A 69 -2.58 5.88 16.22
C PRO A 69 -2.19 5.88 17.69
N LEU A 70 -1.92 7.05 18.31
CA LEU A 70 -1.64 7.12 19.74
C LEU A 70 -2.90 6.78 20.54
N LEU A 71 -4.05 7.30 20.12
CA LEU A 71 -5.34 7.01 20.73
C LEU A 71 -5.76 5.54 20.52
N MET A 72 -5.54 5.01 19.31
CA MET A 72 -5.90 3.64 18.94
C MET A 72 -4.83 2.60 19.30
N TRP A 73 -3.74 2.98 19.98
CA TRP A 73 -2.59 2.10 20.21
C TRP A 73 -2.99 0.75 20.85
N ARG A 74 -3.88 0.78 21.85
CA ARG A 74 -4.33 -0.45 22.54
C ARG A 74 -5.08 -1.42 21.64
N VAL A 75 -5.74 -0.93 20.59
CA VAL A 75 -6.50 -1.72 19.62
C VAL A 75 -5.61 -2.11 18.43
N ALA A 76 -4.80 -1.18 17.94
CA ALA A 76 -3.99 -1.32 16.74
C ALA A 76 -2.75 -2.22 16.92
N PHE A 77 -2.16 -2.29 18.12
CA PHE A 77 -0.94 -3.07 18.41
C PHE A 77 -1.20 -4.40 19.14
N ARG A 78 -2.44 -4.89 19.13
CA ARG A 78 -2.79 -6.16 19.74
C ARG A 78 -2.21 -7.32 18.94
N ARG A 79 -1.24 -8.04 19.52
CA ARG A 79 -0.63 -9.25 18.92
C ARG A 79 -1.68 -10.35 18.72
N ARG A 80 -1.80 -10.87 17.50
CA ARG A 80 -2.67 -11.97 17.10
C ARG A 80 -1.84 -12.87 16.20
N ARG A 81 -1.73 -14.14 16.57
CA ARG A 81 -0.88 -15.10 15.86
C ARG A 81 -1.72 -16.28 15.43
N LEU A 82 -1.48 -16.72 14.20
CA LEU A 82 -1.98 -17.98 13.71
C LEU A 82 -0.83 -18.98 13.74
N VAL A 83 -0.98 -20.05 14.51
CA VAL A 83 -0.02 -21.16 14.59
C VAL A 83 -0.59 -22.31 13.79
N LEU A 84 0.19 -22.83 12.85
CA LEU A 84 -0.12 -24.04 12.09
C LEU A 84 0.95 -25.08 12.39
N ASP A 85 0.53 -26.28 12.76
CA ASP A 85 1.41 -27.39 13.07
C ASP A 85 0.82 -28.72 12.57
N ALA A 86 1.48 -29.84 12.87
CA ALA A 86 1.01 -31.16 12.47
C ALA A 86 -0.30 -31.60 13.13
N ALA A 87 -0.67 -31.05 14.30
CA ALA A 87 -1.90 -31.40 15.01
C ALA A 87 -3.11 -30.60 14.50
N GLY A 88 -2.89 -29.35 14.11
CA GLY A 88 -3.98 -28.48 13.68
C GLY A 88 -3.59 -27.02 13.49
N MET A 89 -4.58 -26.18 13.76
CA MET A 89 -4.50 -24.73 13.65
C MET A 89 -4.93 -24.09 14.95
N ARG A 90 -4.13 -23.13 15.44
CA ARG A 90 -4.42 -22.40 16.66
C ARG A 90 -4.37 -20.90 16.42
N TRP A 91 -5.40 -20.21 16.89
CA TRP A 91 -5.45 -18.76 16.92
C TRP A 91 -5.11 -18.26 18.32
N ASP A 92 -3.92 -17.70 18.46
CA ASP A 92 -3.42 -17.11 19.69
C ASP A 92 -3.80 -15.62 19.73
N ASP A 93 -4.81 -15.30 20.53
CA ASP A 93 -5.27 -13.94 20.78
C ASP A 93 -5.36 -13.64 22.30
N PRO A 94 -4.28 -13.09 22.90
CA PRO A 94 -4.13 -12.97 24.36
C PRO A 94 -5.21 -12.16 25.08
N ARG A 95 -5.97 -11.32 24.36
CA ARG A 95 -7.05 -10.48 24.93
C ARG A 95 -8.39 -10.73 24.25
N GLY A 96 -8.56 -11.91 23.64
CA GLY A 96 -9.67 -12.22 22.73
C GLY A 96 -10.30 -13.56 22.96
N ARG A 97 -10.67 -14.18 21.84
CA ARG A 97 -11.24 -15.51 21.77
C ARG A 97 -10.21 -16.41 21.10
N PRO A 98 -9.23 -16.94 21.87
CA PRO A 98 -8.34 -17.95 21.33
C PRO A 98 -9.13 -19.21 21.01
N TRP A 99 -8.73 -19.92 19.97
CA TRP A 99 -9.35 -21.18 19.58
C TRP A 99 -8.31 -22.09 18.94
N ALA A 100 -8.57 -23.39 18.98
CA ALA A 100 -7.73 -24.41 18.36
C ALA A 100 -8.62 -25.44 17.67
N VAL A 101 -8.24 -25.84 16.46
CA VAL A 101 -8.98 -26.79 15.64
C VAL A 101 -7.99 -27.83 15.11
N ARG A 102 -8.35 -29.09 15.21
CA ARG A 102 -7.54 -30.19 14.68
C ARG A 102 -7.80 -30.39 13.20
N TRP A 103 -6.81 -30.89 12.47
CA TRP A 103 -7.00 -31.19 11.04
C TRP A 103 -8.12 -32.21 10.80
N ALA A 104 -8.29 -33.18 11.69
CA ALA A 104 -9.34 -34.19 11.59
C ALA A 104 -10.77 -33.64 11.73
N GLU A 105 -10.93 -32.47 12.35
CA GLU A 105 -12.23 -31.80 12.53
C GLU A 105 -12.66 -31.03 11.26
N LEU A 106 -11.78 -30.93 10.27
CA LEU A 106 -11.98 -30.18 9.04
C LEU A 106 -12.07 -31.12 7.84
N SER A 107 -13.04 -30.89 6.96
CA SER A 107 -13.12 -31.55 5.66
C SER A 107 -12.33 -30.83 4.58
N ARG A 108 -12.13 -29.51 4.74
CA ARG A 108 -11.48 -28.67 3.74
C ARG A 108 -10.99 -27.36 4.32
N VAL A 109 -9.84 -26.91 3.82
CA VAL A 109 -9.31 -25.57 4.10
C VAL A 109 -9.03 -24.85 2.78
N ARG A 110 -9.42 -23.56 2.72
CA ARG A 110 -9.23 -22.73 1.54
C ARG A 110 -8.71 -21.34 1.93
N LEU A 111 -7.55 -20.98 1.39
CA LEU A 111 -7.04 -19.62 1.45
C LEU A 111 -7.62 -18.83 0.28
N VAL A 112 -8.35 -17.76 0.59
CA VAL A 112 -8.88 -16.82 -0.39
C VAL A 112 -7.98 -15.58 -0.37
N ASP A 113 -7.09 -15.50 -1.36
CA ASP A 113 -6.24 -14.33 -1.62
C ASP A 113 -6.74 -13.61 -2.87
N PRO A 114 -7.50 -12.51 -2.72
CA PRO A 114 -7.89 -11.71 -3.86
C PRO A 114 -6.71 -10.87 -4.36
N GLU A 115 -6.79 -10.42 -5.62
CA GLU A 115 -5.74 -9.59 -6.22
C GLU A 115 -5.45 -8.34 -5.34
N PRO A 116 -4.17 -8.04 -5.01
CA PRO A 116 -3.83 -6.91 -4.15
C PRO A 116 -4.40 -5.61 -4.68
N ASP A 117 -4.92 -4.77 -3.78
CA ASP A 117 -5.42 -3.47 -4.17
C ASP A 117 -4.27 -2.59 -4.67
N THR A 118 -4.34 -2.25 -5.95
CA THR A 118 -3.42 -1.31 -6.60
C THR A 118 -3.87 0.14 -6.41
N GLY A 119 -4.99 0.37 -5.70
CA GLY A 119 -5.67 1.64 -5.43
C GLY A 119 -7.00 1.84 -6.17
N ALA A 120 -7.54 0.80 -6.81
CA ALA A 120 -8.65 0.96 -7.77
C ALA A 120 -9.95 1.00 -6.98
N PRO A 121 -11.03 1.64 -7.46
CA PRO A 121 -12.34 1.49 -6.85
C PRO A 121 -12.85 0.06 -7.08
N ARG A 122 -12.29 -0.90 -6.33
CA ARG A 122 -12.74 -2.27 -6.20
C ARG A 122 -13.17 -2.44 -4.75
N VAL A 123 -14.20 -3.26 -4.54
CA VAL A 123 -14.60 -3.67 -3.19
C VAL A 123 -13.37 -4.23 -2.49
N ALA A 124 -12.98 -3.62 -1.37
CA ALA A 124 -11.76 -3.94 -0.63
C ALA A 124 -11.72 -5.45 -0.35
N SER A 125 -10.92 -6.16 -1.14
CA SER A 125 -10.92 -7.60 -1.15
C SER A 125 -9.99 -8.06 -0.04
N THR A 126 -10.57 -8.68 0.98
CA THR A 126 -9.81 -9.13 2.16
C THR A 126 -9.23 -10.52 1.92
N VAL A 127 -8.03 -10.75 2.42
CA VAL A 127 -7.47 -12.10 2.53
C VAL A 127 -8.21 -12.82 3.63
N ASN A 128 -8.71 -14.02 3.35
CA ASN A 128 -9.46 -14.82 4.33
C ASN A 128 -9.07 -16.28 4.27
N LEU A 129 -9.06 -16.94 5.42
CA LEU A 129 -8.98 -18.39 5.51
C LEU A 129 -10.38 -18.95 5.77
N LEU A 130 -10.83 -19.84 4.89
CA LEU A 130 -12.11 -20.54 5.02
C LEU A 130 -11.84 -21.95 5.55
N LEU A 131 -12.48 -22.26 6.66
CA LEU A 131 -12.46 -23.57 7.30
C LEU A 131 -13.82 -24.23 7.10
N HIS A 132 -13.82 -25.44 6.55
CA HIS A 132 -15.02 -26.24 6.37
C HIS A 132 -14.98 -27.41 7.36
N PRO A 133 -15.93 -27.48 8.31
CA PRO A 133 -16.04 -28.60 9.23
C PRO A 133 -16.21 -29.95 8.52
N ALA A 134 -15.77 -31.02 9.19
CA ALA A 134 -16.05 -32.39 8.77
C ALA A 134 -17.50 -32.82 9.05
N GLY A 135 -18.08 -32.36 10.15
CA GLY A 135 -19.44 -32.69 10.58
C GLY A 135 -20.13 -31.57 11.37
N PRO A 136 -21.43 -31.73 11.67
CA PRO A 136 -22.24 -30.74 12.39
C PRO A 136 -21.80 -30.51 13.84
N GLU A 137 -21.19 -31.53 14.48
CA GLU A 137 -20.70 -31.49 15.86
C GLU A 137 -19.63 -30.42 16.10
N PHE A 138 -18.98 -29.95 15.04
CA PHE A 138 -17.96 -28.91 15.11
C PHE A 138 -18.46 -27.63 15.78
N ARG A 139 -19.72 -27.25 15.51
CA ARG A 139 -20.29 -26.01 16.05
C ARG A 139 -20.46 -26.08 17.57
N ASP A 140 -20.86 -27.24 18.07
CA ASP A 140 -21.06 -27.48 19.49
C ASP A 140 -19.71 -27.63 20.22
N ALA A 141 -18.70 -28.18 19.54
CA ALA A 141 -17.34 -28.30 20.05
C ALA A 141 -16.57 -26.96 20.10
N HIS A 142 -16.92 -26.01 19.22
CA HIS A 142 -16.22 -24.72 19.07
C HIS A 142 -17.14 -23.49 19.17
N PRO A 143 -17.86 -23.29 20.30
CA PRO A 143 -18.74 -22.13 20.47
C PRO A 143 -17.99 -20.79 20.38
N GLU A 144 -16.70 -20.78 20.67
CA GLU A 144 -15.83 -19.61 20.55
C GLU A 144 -15.67 -19.12 19.10
N MET A 145 -15.82 -20.02 18.11
CA MET A 145 -15.68 -19.72 16.68
C MET A 145 -16.97 -19.25 16.02
N GLU A 146 -18.09 -19.21 16.75
CA GLU A 146 -19.41 -18.84 16.20
C GLU A 146 -19.42 -17.49 15.48
N HIS A 147 -18.65 -16.52 15.97
CA HIS A 147 -18.50 -15.20 15.35
C HIS A 147 -17.83 -15.21 13.96
N LEU A 148 -17.22 -16.32 13.57
CA LEU A 148 -16.59 -16.54 12.26
C LEU A 148 -17.51 -17.32 11.31
N ALA A 149 -18.65 -17.84 11.79
CA ALA A 149 -19.58 -18.63 10.99
C ALA A 149 -20.17 -17.80 9.85
N VAL A 150 -20.10 -18.33 8.63
CA VAL A 150 -20.68 -17.76 7.42
C VAL A 150 -21.45 -18.85 6.69
N ALA A 151 -22.67 -18.55 6.26
CA ALA A 151 -23.47 -19.46 5.45
C ALA A 151 -22.74 -19.78 4.13
N LYS A 152 -22.68 -21.06 3.77
CA LYS A 152 -22.03 -21.47 2.52
C LYS A 152 -22.91 -21.07 1.34
N ALA A 153 -22.36 -20.30 0.40
CA ALA A 153 -23.08 -19.90 -0.81
C ALA A 153 -23.42 -21.15 -1.66
N GLY A 154 -24.71 -21.36 -1.91
CA GLY A 154 -25.20 -22.40 -2.83
C GLY A 154 -25.08 -23.85 -2.35
N ALA A 155 -24.81 -24.11 -1.07
CA ALA A 155 -24.80 -25.46 -0.52
C ALA A 155 -25.20 -25.48 0.96
N PRO A 156 -25.83 -26.56 1.45
CA PRO A 156 -26.08 -26.73 2.88
C PRO A 156 -24.76 -26.79 3.65
N GLY A 157 -24.73 -26.11 4.81
CA GLY A 157 -23.60 -26.10 5.75
C GLY A 157 -23.07 -24.69 6.08
N VAL A 158 -22.21 -24.66 7.10
CA VAL A 158 -21.53 -23.45 7.60
C VAL A 158 -20.04 -23.54 7.27
N ALA A 159 -19.45 -22.43 6.86
CA ALA A 159 -17.99 -22.28 6.77
C ALA A 159 -17.54 -21.24 7.78
N TYR A 160 -16.37 -21.43 8.37
CA TYR A 160 -15.80 -20.46 9.31
C TYR A 160 -14.78 -19.61 8.57
N ARG A 161 -15.00 -18.30 8.55
CA ARG A 161 -14.17 -17.33 7.83
C ARG A 161 -13.30 -16.57 8.82
N LEU A 162 -11.99 -16.81 8.76
CA LEU A 162 -10.99 -16.04 9.50
C LEU A 162 -10.44 -14.91 8.62
N PRO A 163 -10.77 -13.63 8.90
CA PRO A 163 -10.30 -12.51 8.10
C PRO A 163 -8.89 -12.07 8.51
N PHE A 164 -8.00 -11.91 7.54
CA PHE A 164 -6.68 -11.29 7.71
C PHE A 164 -6.64 -9.84 7.21
N GLY A 165 -7.78 -9.30 6.74
CA GLY A 165 -7.85 -7.94 6.20
C GLY A 165 -7.00 -7.80 4.93
N HIS A 166 -6.17 -6.76 4.84
CA HIS A 166 -5.28 -6.50 3.68
C HIS A 166 -3.87 -7.04 3.86
N ALA A 167 -3.70 -8.01 4.77
CA ALA A 167 -2.40 -8.56 5.12
C ALA A 167 -1.88 -9.58 4.09
N HIS A 168 -1.71 -9.19 2.82
CA HIS A 168 -1.23 -10.10 1.77
C HIS A 168 0.11 -10.76 2.11
N ARG A 169 0.97 -10.11 2.90
CA ARG A 169 2.24 -10.68 3.37
C ARG A 169 2.12 -12.01 4.16
N VAL A 170 0.92 -12.31 4.68
CA VAL A 170 0.69 -13.57 5.43
C VAL A 170 0.32 -14.72 4.50
N VAL A 171 -0.02 -14.44 3.24
CA VAL A 171 -0.49 -15.44 2.27
C VAL A 171 0.58 -16.49 2.04
N GLY A 172 1.81 -16.09 1.70
CA GLY A 172 2.92 -17.02 1.45
C GLY A 172 3.19 -17.96 2.63
N PRO A 173 3.46 -17.44 3.84
CA PRO A 173 3.69 -18.29 5.01
C PRO A 173 2.52 -19.22 5.37
N ILE A 174 1.26 -18.78 5.20
CA ILE A 174 0.08 -19.61 5.45
C ILE A 174 -0.06 -20.70 4.39
N ASP A 175 0.14 -20.36 3.13
CA ASP A 175 0.10 -21.31 2.01
C ASP A 175 1.17 -22.40 2.18
N ASP A 176 2.41 -22.01 2.47
CA ASP A 176 3.53 -22.92 2.76
C ASP A 176 3.21 -23.87 3.93
N ALA A 177 2.59 -23.34 5.00
CA ALA A 177 2.18 -24.15 6.14
C ALA A 177 1.03 -25.11 5.82
N LEU A 178 0.01 -24.67 5.07
CA LEU A 178 -1.12 -25.50 4.69
C LEU A 178 -0.72 -26.61 3.72
N ALA A 179 0.17 -26.30 2.77
CA ALA A 179 0.74 -27.28 1.85
C ALA A 179 1.56 -28.34 2.60
N ARG A 180 2.26 -27.95 3.67
CA ARG A 180 3.06 -28.86 4.50
C ARG A 180 2.22 -29.71 5.46
N PHE A 181 1.34 -29.10 6.24
CA PHE A 181 0.67 -29.77 7.36
C PHE A 181 -0.72 -30.33 7.03
N ALA A 182 -1.38 -29.83 5.97
CA ALA A 182 -2.73 -30.24 5.60
C ALA A 182 -2.90 -30.54 4.09
N PRO A 183 -1.96 -31.27 3.42
CA PRO A 183 -1.97 -31.43 1.96
C PRO A 183 -3.24 -32.09 1.40
N GLY A 184 -3.88 -32.98 2.16
CA GLY A 184 -5.14 -33.63 1.75
C GLY A 184 -6.39 -32.76 1.91
N LEU A 185 -6.34 -31.74 2.78
CA LEU A 185 -7.47 -30.85 3.09
C LEU A 185 -7.39 -29.52 2.32
N TYR A 186 -6.18 -29.11 1.96
CA TYR A 186 -5.91 -27.85 1.29
C TYR A 186 -6.24 -27.94 -0.21
N ARG A 187 -7.30 -27.23 -0.64
CA ARG A 187 -7.89 -27.36 -1.99
C ARG A 187 -7.65 -26.18 -2.91
N THR A 188 -6.92 -25.16 -2.48
CA THR A 188 -6.62 -24.01 -3.32
C THR A 188 -5.15 -23.70 -3.18
N PRO A 189 -4.25 -24.43 -3.87
CA PRO A 189 -2.92 -23.89 -4.09
C PRO A 189 -3.14 -22.49 -4.68
N GLY A 190 -2.53 -21.46 -4.09
CA GLY A 190 -2.66 -20.11 -4.61
C GLY A 190 -2.44 -20.11 -6.12
N THR A 191 -3.02 -19.15 -6.85
CA THR A 191 -2.51 -18.85 -8.20
C THR A 191 -1.07 -18.40 -8.03
N TRP A 192 -0.17 -19.37 -8.05
CA TRP A 192 1.23 -19.21 -7.73
C TRP A 192 1.85 -18.35 -8.81
N VAL A 193 2.32 -17.19 -8.41
CA VAL A 193 3.26 -16.43 -9.21
C VAL A 193 4.62 -16.71 -8.60
N ALA A 194 5.44 -17.54 -9.26
CA ALA A 194 6.86 -17.64 -8.92
C ALA A 194 7.42 -16.22 -8.90
N VAL A 195 8.15 -15.82 -7.84
CA VAL A 195 8.70 -14.45 -7.76
C VAL A 195 9.64 -14.26 -8.95
N PRO A 196 9.22 -13.58 -10.02
CA PRO A 196 10.08 -13.45 -11.17
C PRO A 196 11.23 -12.51 -10.77
N GLY A 197 12.36 -12.61 -11.49
CA GLY A 197 13.37 -11.55 -11.41
C GLY A 197 12.71 -10.19 -11.63
N ARG A 198 13.22 -9.14 -10.97
CA ARG A 198 12.66 -7.78 -11.09
C ARG A 198 12.56 -7.42 -12.59
N PRO A 199 11.37 -7.12 -13.12
CA PRO A 199 11.22 -6.74 -14.52
C PRO A 199 12.01 -5.46 -14.83
N TRP A 200 12.64 -5.37 -16.00
CA TRP A 200 13.43 -4.20 -16.40
C TRP A 200 12.63 -2.89 -16.43
N ALA A 201 11.31 -2.99 -16.62
CA ALA A 201 10.41 -1.85 -16.60
C ALA A 201 10.40 -1.12 -15.24
N VAL A 202 10.69 -1.84 -14.14
CA VAL A 202 10.79 -1.24 -12.80
C VAL A 202 11.98 -0.30 -12.68
N PRO A 203 13.24 -0.73 -12.90
CA PRO A 203 14.37 0.20 -12.83
C PRO A 203 14.26 1.31 -13.87
N ALA A 204 13.85 1.03 -15.11
CA ALA A 204 13.67 2.07 -16.12
C ALA A 204 12.63 3.12 -15.68
N GLY A 205 11.46 2.71 -15.19
CA GLY A 205 10.43 3.62 -14.68
C GLY A 205 10.88 4.42 -13.46
N VAL A 206 11.53 3.78 -12.49
CA VAL A 206 12.06 4.45 -11.29
C VAL A 206 13.15 5.46 -11.67
N SER A 207 14.05 5.13 -12.60
CA SER A 207 15.09 6.04 -13.07
C SER A 207 14.51 7.26 -13.79
N LEU A 208 13.52 7.08 -14.68
CA LEU A 208 12.83 8.19 -15.33
C LEU A 208 12.19 9.14 -14.32
N LEU A 209 11.47 8.59 -13.33
CA LEU A 209 10.84 9.38 -12.27
C LEU A 209 11.87 10.12 -11.41
N ALA A 210 12.97 9.46 -11.04
CA ALA A 210 14.05 10.06 -10.27
C ALA A 210 14.72 11.21 -11.03
N LEU A 211 14.99 11.04 -12.33
CA LEU A 211 15.58 12.08 -13.18
C LEU A 211 14.64 13.28 -13.33
N CYS A 212 13.34 13.06 -13.58
CA CYS A 212 12.37 14.15 -13.64
C CYS A 212 12.29 14.92 -12.32
N TRP A 213 12.29 14.21 -11.19
CA TRP A 213 12.28 14.83 -9.87
C TRP A 213 13.54 15.65 -9.61
N ALA A 214 14.71 15.09 -9.92
CA ALA A 214 15.98 15.79 -9.78
C ALA A 214 16.01 17.07 -10.62
N ALA A 215 15.59 17.02 -11.89
CA ALA A 215 15.51 18.19 -12.76
C ALA A 215 14.56 19.26 -12.21
N ALA A 216 13.37 18.86 -11.75
CA ALA A 216 12.40 19.78 -11.14
C ALA A 216 12.96 20.44 -9.86
N MET A 217 13.63 19.66 -9.02
CA MET A 217 14.26 20.19 -7.80
C MET A 217 15.43 21.13 -8.10
N THR A 218 16.27 20.80 -9.08
CA THR A 218 17.36 21.69 -9.51
C THR A 218 16.79 23.01 -10.03
N ALA A 219 15.76 22.97 -10.88
CA ALA A 219 15.11 24.19 -11.37
C ALA A 219 14.53 25.03 -10.22
N ALA A 220 13.80 24.41 -9.28
CA ALA A 220 13.21 25.11 -8.15
C ALA A 220 14.26 25.79 -7.24
N VAL A 221 15.39 25.12 -7.00
CA VAL A 221 16.49 25.68 -6.17
C VAL A 221 17.25 26.80 -6.88
N LEU A 222 17.38 26.71 -8.21
CA LEU A 222 18.00 27.77 -9.01
C LEU A 222 17.10 29.03 -9.11
N ASP A 223 15.78 28.85 -9.08
CA ASP A 223 14.80 29.94 -9.11
C ASP A 223 14.69 30.65 -7.75
N ASP A 224 14.58 29.89 -6.66
CA ASP A 224 14.55 30.44 -5.29
C ASP A 224 15.28 29.54 -4.29
N ALA A 225 16.42 30.03 -3.78
CA ALA A 225 17.22 29.36 -2.77
C ALA A 225 16.84 29.74 -1.32
N SER A 226 15.65 30.30 -1.09
CA SER A 226 15.19 30.64 0.25
C SER A 226 15.17 29.41 1.18
N ALA A 227 15.40 29.63 2.48
CA ALA A 227 15.36 28.56 3.48
C ALA A 227 14.02 27.79 3.47
N ARG A 228 12.92 28.49 3.15
CA ARG A 228 11.59 27.89 2.97
C ARG A 228 11.54 26.94 1.78
N THR A 229 12.04 27.36 0.63
CA THR A 229 12.06 26.55 -0.59
C THR A 229 12.97 25.34 -0.44
N LEU A 230 14.14 25.50 0.20
CA LEU A 230 15.04 24.39 0.53
C LEU A 230 14.40 23.38 1.48
N ALA A 231 13.72 23.84 2.54
CA ALA A 231 13.03 22.96 3.48
C ALA A 231 11.88 22.18 2.82
N MET A 232 11.06 22.86 2.01
CA MET A 232 9.98 22.24 1.25
C MET A 232 10.53 21.21 0.24
N GLY A 233 11.60 21.57 -0.47
CA GLY A 233 12.29 20.71 -1.40
C GLY A 233 12.86 19.45 -0.75
N ALA A 234 13.51 19.58 0.41
CA ALA A 234 14.04 18.46 1.17
C ALA A 234 12.92 17.51 1.64
N PHE A 235 11.82 18.07 2.17
CA PHE A 235 10.66 17.29 2.59
C PHE A 235 10.06 16.47 1.45
N TRP A 236 9.75 17.11 0.32
CA TRP A 236 9.16 16.42 -0.82
C TRP A 236 10.13 15.43 -1.46
N THR A 237 11.43 15.73 -1.48
CA THR A 237 12.46 14.80 -1.97
C THR A 237 12.52 13.54 -1.11
N ALA A 238 12.43 13.67 0.21
CA ALA A 238 12.36 12.51 1.10
C ALA A 238 11.09 11.68 0.86
N ALA A 239 9.92 12.34 0.74
CA ALA A 239 8.66 11.67 0.46
C ALA A 239 8.67 10.93 -0.90
N PHE A 240 9.17 11.58 -1.95
CA PHE A 240 9.28 11.02 -3.28
C PHE A 240 10.27 9.84 -3.31
N THR A 241 11.43 9.99 -2.67
CA THR A 241 12.44 8.92 -2.55
C THR A 241 11.87 7.70 -1.84
N LEU A 242 11.16 7.89 -0.72
CA LEU A 242 10.50 6.80 -0.02
C LEU A 242 9.48 6.08 -0.91
N TRP A 243 8.74 6.83 -1.73
CA TRP A 243 7.81 6.25 -2.70
C TRP A 243 8.54 5.46 -3.79
N LEU A 244 9.61 5.99 -4.37
CA LEU A 244 10.44 5.27 -5.35
C LEU A 244 11.04 3.98 -4.77
N VAL A 245 11.56 4.03 -3.54
CA VAL A 245 12.05 2.84 -2.82
C VAL A 245 10.92 1.82 -2.65
N ARG A 246 9.70 2.25 -2.32
CA ARG A 246 8.54 1.36 -2.23
C ARG A 246 8.20 0.70 -3.57
N ILE A 247 8.29 1.42 -4.68
CA ILE A 247 8.11 0.85 -6.03
C ILE A 247 9.23 -0.15 -6.33
N TRP A 248 10.49 0.23 -6.06
CA TRP A 248 11.67 -0.60 -6.27
C TRP A 248 11.64 -1.92 -5.49
N LEU A 249 11.04 -1.91 -4.30
CA LEU A 249 10.87 -3.10 -3.46
C LEU A 249 9.65 -3.97 -3.85
N GLY A 250 8.84 -3.51 -4.81
CA GLY A 250 7.68 -4.25 -5.32
C GLY A 250 6.40 -3.99 -4.52
N GLY A 251 6.28 -2.84 -3.86
CA GLY A 251 5.08 -2.46 -3.13
C GLY A 251 3.87 -2.32 -4.07
N PRO A 252 2.81 -3.15 -3.93
CA PRO A 252 1.71 -3.19 -4.89
C PRO A 252 0.90 -1.88 -4.91
N LEU A 253 0.64 -1.29 -3.75
CA LEU A 253 -0.05 0.00 -3.65
C LEU A 253 0.77 1.13 -4.28
N ALA A 254 2.05 1.23 -3.93
CA ALA A 254 2.94 2.28 -4.43
C ALA A 254 3.07 2.23 -5.97
N THR A 255 3.28 1.02 -6.50
CA THR A 255 3.42 0.77 -7.94
C THR A 255 2.10 0.99 -8.66
N GLY A 256 1.00 0.48 -8.10
CA GLY A 256 -0.35 0.60 -8.66
C GLY A 256 -0.85 2.04 -8.75
N GLN A 257 -0.63 2.83 -7.70
CA GLN A 257 -0.97 4.25 -7.68
C GLN A 257 -0.12 5.04 -8.68
N MET A 258 1.20 4.81 -8.71
CA MET A 258 2.08 5.49 -9.67
C MET A 258 1.73 5.13 -11.12
N ALA A 259 1.47 3.86 -11.41
CA ALA A 259 1.03 3.38 -12.73
C ALA A 259 -0.27 4.04 -13.22
N ARG A 260 -1.09 4.58 -12.31
CA ARG A 260 -2.33 5.28 -12.64
C ARG A 260 -2.23 6.78 -12.66
N PHE A 261 -1.54 7.38 -11.70
CA PHE A 261 -1.40 8.83 -11.64
C PHE A 261 -0.38 9.36 -12.66
N ALA A 262 0.73 8.67 -12.88
CA ALA A 262 1.81 9.15 -13.74
C ALA A 262 1.38 9.35 -15.21
N PRO A 263 0.59 8.46 -15.85
CA PRO A 263 0.09 8.73 -17.20
C PRO A 263 -0.78 9.99 -17.27
N THR A 264 -1.71 10.18 -16.33
CA THR A 264 -2.57 11.37 -16.32
C THR A 264 -1.76 12.64 -16.09
N LEU A 265 -0.88 12.64 -15.07
CA LEU A 265 -0.03 13.78 -14.74
C LEU A 265 0.93 14.10 -15.90
N GLY A 266 1.59 13.08 -16.46
CA GLY A 266 2.50 13.23 -17.58
C GLY A 266 1.81 13.76 -18.84
N ALA A 267 0.60 13.29 -19.14
CA ALA A 267 -0.21 13.80 -20.25
C ALA A 267 -0.60 15.27 -20.04
N VAL A 268 -1.07 15.64 -18.84
CA VAL A 268 -1.43 17.03 -18.52
C VAL A 268 -0.22 17.95 -18.64
N LEU A 269 0.94 17.55 -18.12
CA LEU A 269 2.18 18.32 -18.25
C LEU A 269 2.60 18.46 -19.72
N PHE A 270 2.61 17.36 -20.47
CA PHE A 270 3.03 17.34 -21.86
C PHE A 270 2.12 18.19 -22.75
N PHE A 271 0.80 17.91 -22.74
CA PHE A 271 -0.15 18.64 -23.56
C PHE A 271 -0.37 20.08 -23.07
N GLY A 272 -0.22 20.34 -21.77
CA GLY A 272 -0.26 21.70 -21.21
C GLY A 272 0.86 22.58 -21.76
N VAL A 273 2.10 22.07 -21.77
CA VAL A 273 3.25 22.77 -22.36
C VAL A 273 3.05 23.00 -23.86
N LEU A 274 2.58 21.98 -24.60
CA LEU A 274 2.30 22.13 -26.03
C LEU A 274 1.19 23.14 -26.32
N LEU A 275 0.15 23.19 -25.48
CA LEU A 275 -0.95 24.14 -25.62
C LEU A 275 -0.48 25.58 -25.37
N ILE A 276 0.34 25.79 -24.33
CA ILE A 276 0.95 27.10 -24.04
C ILE A 276 1.79 27.56 -25.23
N ALA A 277 2.62 26.67 -25.78
CA ALA A 277 3.43 26.96 -26.95
C ALA A 277 2.57 27.29 -28.18
N ALA A 278 1.57 26.47 -28.48
CA ALA A 278 0.64 26.71 -29.59
C ALA A 278 -0.10 28.05 -29.47
N ALA A 279 -0.54 28.41 -28.26
CA ALA A 279 -1.15 29.70 -27.98
C ALA A 279 -0.17 30.85 -28.24
N GLY A 280 1.10 30.71 -27.84
CA GLY A 280 2.17 31.67 -28.13
C GLY A 280 2.37 31.90 -29.64
N TYR A 281 2.47 30.83 -30.43
CA TYR A 281 2.62 30.95 -31.89
C TYR A 281 1.40 31.55 -32.60
N SER A 282 0.19 31.30 -32.09
CA SER A 282 -1.04 31.86 -32.66
C SER A 282 -1.12 33.39 -32.54
N GLY A 283 -0.33 34.01 -31.65
CA GLY A 283 -0.19 35.46 -31.49
C GLY A 283 0.66 36.16 -32.56
N GLY A 284 1.07 35.45 -33.63
CA GLY A 284 1.79 36.04 -34.76
C GLY A 284 3.32 36.12 -34.59
N HIS A 285 3.87 35.48 -33.55
CA HIS A 285 5.32 35.29 -33.44
C HIS A 285 5.71 34.05 -34.27
N PRO A 286 6.53 34.21 -35.33
CA PRO A 286 7.01 33.05 -36.08
C PRO A 286 7.86 32.15 -35.18
N PRO A 287 7.87 30.83 -35.42
CA PRO A 287 8.70 29.91 -34.64
C PRO A 287 10.16 30.34 -34.67
N ASP A 288 10.71 30.61 -33.49
CA ASP A 288 12.12 30.92 -33.30
C ASP A 288 12.82 29.64 -32.83
N PRO A 289 13.72 29.04 -33.63
CA PRO A 289 14.44 27.83 -33.25
C PRO A 289 15.18 27.97 -31.90
N GLY A 290 15.52 29.20 -31.49
CA GLY A 290 16.15 29.54 -30.21
C GLY A 290 15.21 29.55 -29.01
N GLU A 291 13.89 29.57 -29.19
CA GLU A 291 12.88 29.46 -28.12
C GLU A 291 12.15 28.11 -28.16
N ASP A 292 11.99 27.54 -29.36
CA ASP A 292 11.28 26.28 -29.60
C ASP A 292 11.93 25.07 -28.89
N TRP A 293 13.26 25.06 -28.73
CA TRP A 293 13.95 23.98 -27.98
C TRP A 293 13.64 24.02 -26.48
N VAL A 294 13.34 25.20 -25.92
CA VAL A 294 12.95 25.35 -24.51
C VAL A 294 11.59 24.69 -24.29
N VAL A 295 10.64 24.89 -25.20
CA VAL A 295 9.34 24.23 -25.18
C VAL A 295 9.50 22.70 -25.22
N LEU A 296 10.36 22.19 -26.11
CA LEU A 296 10.65 20.75 -26.18
C LEU A 296 11.25 20.22 -24.88
N LEU A 297 12.21 20.95 -24.29
CA LEU A 297 12.78 20.57 -22.99
C LEU A 297 11.75 20.58 -21.86
N LEU A 298 10.80 21.52 -21.87
CA LEU A 298 9.71 21.58 -20.90
C LEU A 298 8.67 20.45 -21.09
N ALA A 299 8.53 19.93 -22.31
CA ALA A 299 7.65 18.81 -22.60
C ALA A 299 8.26 17.45 -22.19
N LEU A 300 9.59 17.31 -22.21
CA LEU A 300 10.30 16.07 -21.87
C LEU A 300 9.92 15.47 -20.49
N PRO A 301 9.83 16.24 -19.39
CA PRO A 301 9.37 15.73 -18.10
C PRO A 301 7.99 15.09 -18.17
N GLY A 302 7.04 15.70 -18.91
CA GLY A 302 5.69 15.17 -19.09
C GLY A 302 5.71 13.81 -19.80
N ALA A 303 6.46 13.71 -20.90
CA ALA A 303 6.63 12.46 -21.64
C ALA A 303 7.32 11.36 -20.82
N ALA A 304 8.34 11.73 -20.04
CA ALA A 304 9.07 10.80 -19.17
C ALA A 304 8.20 10.26 -18.02
N VAL A 305 7.43 11.13 -17.35
CA VAL A 305 6.47 10.73 -16.30
C VAL A 305 5.37 9.83 -16.90
N PHE A 306 4.84 10.17 -18.08
CA PHE A 306 3.88 9.34 -18.78
C PHE A 306 4.44 7.94 -19.08
N THR A 307 5.65 7.89 -19.65
CA THR A 307 6.34 6.66 -20.01
C THR A 307 6.61 5.79 -18.79
N ALA A 308 7.08 6.38 -17.69
CA ALA A 308 7.29 5.67 -16.44
C ALA A 308 5.98 5.05 -15.92
N GLY A 309 4.86 5.78 -15.97
CA GLY A 309 3.55 5.25 -15.62
C GLY A 309 3.15 4.03 -16.45
N ARG A 310 3.35 4.09 -17.78
CA ARG A 310 3.07 2.98 -18.70
C ARG A 310 3.97 1.77 -18.45
N LEU A 311 5.24 1.98 -18.15
CA LEU A 311 6.19 0.92 -17.78
C LEU A 311 5.75 0.21 -16.49
N LEU A 312 5.37 0.97 -15.45
CA LEU A 312 4.89 0.41 -14.19
C LEU A 312 3.51 -0.27 -14.32
N ALA A 313 2.73 0.07 -15.34
CA ALA A 313 1.45 -0.55 -15.66
C ALA A 313 1.55 -1.85 -16.47
N ARG A 314 2.75 -2.37 -16.76
CA ARG A 314 2.90 -3.62 -17.51
C ARG A 314 2.46 -4.85 -16.71
N ALA A 315 2.09 -5.91 -17.41
CA ALA A 315 1.60 -7.15 -16.80
C ALA A 315 2.65 -7.86 -15.95
N ASP A 316 3.89 -7.93 -16.44
CA ASP A 316 5.05 -8.49 -15.72
C ASP A 316 5.37 -7.72 -14.42
N VAL A 317 5.25 -6.39 -14.43
CA VAL A 317 5.39 -5.56 -13.21
C VAL A 317 4.27 -5.83 -12.21
N ARG A 318 3.02 -5.95 -12.66
CA ARG A 318 1.88 -6.31 -11.79
C ARG A 318 2.03 -7.69 -11.18
N GLU A 319 2.49 -8.65 -11.96
CA GLU A 319 2.74 -10.01 -11.52
C GLU A 319 3.86 -10.06 -10.48
N TRP A 320 4.98 -9.39 -10.75
CA TRP A 320 6.10 -9.26 -9.82
C TRP A 320 5.71 -8.57 -8.50
N THR A 321 4.95 -7.46 -8.55
CA THR A 321 4.49 -6.77 -7.34
C THR A 321 3.49 -7.59 -6.52
N ARG A 322 2.63 -8.38 -7.20
CA ARG A 322 1.73 -9.33 -6.53
C ARG A 322 2.51 -10.39 -5.76
N ALA A 323 3.49 -11.02 -6.41
CA ALA A 323 4.33 -12.04 -5.79
C ALA A 323 5.09 -11.49 -4.56
N ARG A 324 5.67 -10.30 -4.67
CA ARG A 324 6.33 -9.61 -3.54
C ARG A 324 5.36 -9.22 -2.41
N GLY A 325 4.12 -8.89 -2.77
CA GLY A 325 3.06 -8.58 -1.82
C GLY A 325 2.65 -9.77 -0.94
N GLN A 326 2.84 -11.00 -1.43
CA GLN A 326 2.47 -12.24 -0.74
C GLN A 326 3.44 -12.65 0.39
N GLY A 327 4.54 -11.93 0.59
CA GLY A 327 5.44 -12.13 1.73
C GLY A 327 6.60 -13.10 1.50
N ARG A 328 7.02 -13.29 0.24
CA ARG A 328 8.23 -14.02 -0.14
C ARG A 328 9.32 -13.09 -0.68
#